data_AF-A0A067F646-F1
#
_entry.id   AF-A0A067F646-F1
#
_cell.length_a   1.000
_cell.length_b   1.000
_cell.length_c   1.000
_cell.angle_alpha   90.00
_cell.angle_beta   90.00
_cell.angle_gamma   90.00
#
_symmetry.space_group_name_H-M   'P 1'
#
loop_
_entity.id
_entity.type
_entity.pdbx_description
1 polymer ?
#
loop_
_entity_poly.entity_id
_entity_poly.type
_entity_poly.pdbx_seq_one_letter_code
_entity_poly.pdbx_strand_id
1 'polypeptide(L)' 'MASTTSIIAWGSGEDGQLGIGNNEEREWVCVVKALEPYKVRSVVAGSRNSLAICDDGK' A
#
# COMPACT_ATOMS: atom_id res chain seq x y z
N MET A 1 -12.31 -16.63 -13.18
CA MET A 1 -11.84 -16.31 -11.82
C MET A 1 -11.27 -14.90 -11.86
N ALA A 2 -11.78 -13.97 -11.06
CA ALA A 2 -11.12 -12.68 -10.91
C ALA A 2 -9.84 -12.90 -10.10
N SER A 3 -8.68 -12.51 -10.64
CA SER A 3 -7.43 -12.49 -9.87
C SER A 3 -7.56 -11.42 -8.78
N THR A 4 -7.45 -11.82 -7.52
CA THR A 4 -7.32 -10.88 -6.40
C THR A 4 -5.98 -10.18 -6.49
N THR A 5 -5.99 -8.84 -6.50
CA THR A 5 -4.77 -8.04 -6.45
C THR A 5 -4.48 -7.71 -5.00
N SER A 6 -3.29 -8.08 -4.52
CA SER A 6 -2.84 -7.73 -3.17
C SER A 6 -1.83 -6.59 -3.23
N ILE A 7 -2.02 -5.58 -2.39
CA ILE A 7 -1.06 -4.48 -2.25
C ILE A 7 -0.08 -4.83 -1.13
N ILE A 8 1.20 -4.75 -1.46
CA ILE A 8 2.31 -5.03 -0.55
C ILE A 8 3.22 -3.81 -0.44
N ALA A 9 3.81 -3.62 0.75
CA ALA A 9 4.74 -2.53 1.04
C ALA A 9 5.90 -3.05 1.92
N TRP A 10 7.08 -2.47 1.75
CA TRP A 10 8.28 -2.69 2.55
C TRP A 10 9.23 -1.49 2.43
N GLY A 11 10.26 -1.43 3.28
CA GLY A 11 11.23 -0.33 3.35
C GLY A 11 10.96 0.62 4.52
N SER A 12 11.36 1.89 4.35
CA SER A 12 11.19 2.94 5.37
C SER A 12 9.70 3.20 5.63
N GLY A 13 9.33 3.24 6.91
CA GLY A 13 7.96 3.49 7.38
C GLY A 13 7.86 4.62 8.41
N GLU A 14 8.94 5.38 8.65
CA GLU A 14 9.02 6.38 9.71
C GLU A 14 7.93 7.46 9.62
N ASP A 15 7.48 7.77 8.40
CA ASP A 15 6.42 8.75 8.12
C ASP A 15 5.05 8.09 7.85
N GLY A 16 4.94 6.77 8.00
CA GLY A 16 3.73 6.00 7.74
C GLY A 16 3.48 5.70 6.25
N GLN A 17 4.45 5.94 5.37
CA GLN A 17 4.32 5.76 3.92
C GLN A 17 4.06 4.31 3.48
N LEU A 18 4.25 3.33 4.36
CA LEU A 18 3.89 1.93 4.09
C LEU A 18 2.39 1.66 4.19
N GLY A 19 1.62 2.53 4.87
CA GLY A 19 0.17 2.39 4.98
C GLY A 19 -0.31 1.20 5.82
N ILE A 20 0.55 0.63 6.67
CA ILE A 20 0.27 -0.58 7.46
C ILE A 20 -0.36 -0.31 8.85
N GLY A 21 -0.74 0.95 9.12
CA GLY A 21 -1.41 1.35 10.37
C GLY A 21 -0.47 1.74 11.52
N ASN A 22 0.84 1.81 11.27
CA ASN A 22 1.84 2.33 12.19
C ASN A 22 3.02 2.97 11.41
N ASN A 23 4.01 3.49 12.14
CA ASN A 23 5.19 4.16 11.59
C ASN A 23 6.45 3.28 11.67
N GLU A 24 6.29 1.96 11.63
CA GLU A 24 7.40 1.02 11.66
C GLU A 24 7.93 0.75 10.25
N GLU A 25 9.25 0.66 10.10
CA GLU A 25 9.87 0.12 8.90
C GLU A 25 9.64 -1.39 8.77
N ARG A 26 9.73 -1.90 7.54
CA ARG A 26 9.58 -3.32 7.24
C ARG A 26 10.71 -3.78 6.34
N GLU A 27 11.56 -4.66 6.86
CA GLU A 27 12.63 -5.29 6.07
C GLU A 27 12.08 -6.20 4.97
N TRP A 28 10.91 -6.80 5.20
CA TRP A 28 10.27 -7.77 4.30
C TRP A 28 8.88 -7.31 3.86
N VAL A 29 8.41 -7.86 2.74
CA VAL A 29 7.08 -7.58 2.19
C VAL A 29 5.98 -7.77 3.23
N CYS A 30 5.12 -6.75 3.37
CA CYS A 30 3.95 -6.79 4.23
C CYS A 30 2.70 -6.47 3.41
N VAL A 31 1.61 -7.20 3.64
CA VAL A 31 0.32 -6.93 3.00
C VAL A 31 -0.32 -5.69 3.64
N VAL A 32 -0.70 -4.73 2.82
CA VAL A 32 -1.46 -3.55 3.23
C VAL A 32 -2.94 -3.92 3.32
N LYS A 33 -3.32 -4.55 4.44
CA LYS A 33 -4.69 -5.10 4.64
C LYS A 33 -5.80 -4.07 4.46
N ALA A 34 -5.52 -2.81 4.76
CA ALA A 34 -6.47 -1.71 4.59
C ALA A 34 -6.94 -1.53 3.13
N LEU A 35 -6.17 -2.02 2.15
CA LEU A 35 -6.47 -1.90 0.73
C LEU A 35 -7.15 -3.14 0.13
N GLU A 36 -7.30 -4.24 0.86
CA GLU A 36 -7.97 -5.47 0.36
C GLU A 36 -9.39 -5.24 -0.17
N PRO A 37 -10.23 -4.36 0.42
CA PRO A 37 -11.57 -4.08 -0.12
C PRO A 37 -11.58 -3.28 -1.42
N TYR A 38 -10.43 -2.72 -1.83
CA TYR A 38 -10.34 -1.76 -2.93
C TYR A 38 -9.70 -2.38 -4.15
N LYS A 39 -10.24 -2.05 -5.33
CA LYS A 39 -9.63 -2.43 -6.61
C LYS A 39 -8.61 -1.38 -7.02
N VAL A 40 -7.41 -1.50 -6.45
CA VAL A 40 -6.28 -0.60 -6.72
C VAL A 40 -5.74 -0.86 -8.13
N ARG A 41 -5.64 0.21 -8.92
CA ARG A 41 -5.13 0.20 -10.30
C ARG A 41 -3.65 0.57 -10.38
N SER A 42 -3.22 1.53 -9.57
CA SER A 42 -1.84 2.02 -9.55
C SER A 42 -1.42 2.48 -8.17
N VAL A 43 -0.13 2.37 -7.89
CA VAL A 43 0.51 2.85 -6.66
C VAL A 43 1.58 3.85 -7.03
N VAL A 44 1.68 4.93 -6.26
CA VAL A 44 2.74 5.94 -6.37
C VAL A 44 3.49 5.98 -5.04
N ALA A 45 4.82 5.92 -5.09
CA ALA A 45 5.69 6.06 -3.93
C ALA A 45 6.48 7.37 -4.06
N GLY A 46 6.25 8.31 -3.13
CA GLY A 46 7.09 9.48 -2.94
C GLY A 46 8.18 9.20 -1.89
N SER A 47 8.91 10.25 -1.50
CA SER A 47 10.00 10.08 -0.52
C SER A 47 9.51 9.70 0.88
N ARG A 48 8.36 10.23 1.30
CA ARG A 48 7.80 10.09 2.66
C ARG A 48 6.28 9.88 2.65
N ASN A 49 5.73 9.51 1.50
CA ASN A 49 4.31 9.25 1.32
C ASN A 49 4.08 8.22 0.21
N SER A 50 2.88 7.64 0.22
CA SER A 50 2.40 6.75 -0.84
C SER A 50 0.95 7.04 -1.14
N LEU A 51 0.55 6.78 -2.39
CA LEU A 51 -0.84 6.88 -2.83
C LEU A 51 -1.24 5.59 -3.55
N ALA A 52 -2.45 5.12 -3.30
CA ALA A 52 -3.09 4.06 -4.06
C ALA A 52 -4.27 4.68 -4.82
N ILE A 53 -4.33 4.45 -6.13
CA ILE A 53 -5.40 4.97 -6.99
C ILE A 53 -6.23 3.78 -7.45
N CYS A 54 -7.51 3.81 -7.15
CA CYS A 54 -8.48 2.77 -7.47
C CYS A 54 -9.04 2.94 -8.89
N ASP A 55 -9.63 1.87 -9.43
CA ASP A 55 -10.28 1.88 -10.75
C ASP A 55 -11.42 2.91 -10.85
N ASP A 56 -12.08 3.22 -9.73
CA ASP A 56 -13.15 4.22 -9.64
C ASP A 56 -12.66 5.64 -9.33
N GLY A 57 -11.34 5.85 -9.34
CA GLY A 57 -10.70 7.14 -9.09
C GLY A 57 -10.58 7.53 -7.62
N LYS A 58 -10.94 6.63 -6.68
CA LYS A 58 -10.62 6.80 -5.26
C LYS A 58 -9.14 6.66 -4.96
#